data_AF-E7BK34-F1
#
_entry.id   AF-E7BK34-F1
#
_cell.length_a   1.000
_cell.length_b   1.000
_cell.length_c   1.000
_cell.angle_alpha   90.00
_cell.angle_beta   90.00
_cell.angle_gamma   90.00
#
_symmetry.space_group_name_H-M   'P 1'
#
loop_
_entity.id
_entity.type
_entity.pdbx_description
1 polymer ?
#
loop_
_entity_poly.entity_id
_entity_poly.type
_entity_poly.pdbx_seq_one_letter_code
_entity_poly.pdbx_strand_id
1 'polypeptide(L)'
;DHSILNPQKWHCVDCNTTESIWACLSCPHVACGRYIEEHALKHFQESSHPVALEVNEMYVFCYFCDDYVLNDNATGDLKLLRSTLSAIKSQSYHCTTRSGRVLRSVGTSDDSDFLHDGAQSLLQNEDQMYTALWHRRRIL
;
A
#
# COMPACT_ATOMS: atom_id res chain seq x y z
N ASP A 1 -13.36 -5.49 -11.63
CA ASP A 1 -12.06 -5.89 -11.05
C ASP A 1 -11.34 -4.72 -10.42
N HIS A 2 -11.23 -4.72 -9.09
CA HIS A 2 -10.46 -3.70 -8.38
C HIS A 2 -8.96 -4.00 -8.54
N SER A 3 -8.25 -3.14 -9.26
CA SER A 3 -6.85 -3.27 -9.65
C SER A 3 -5.87 -3.38 -8.48
N ILE A 4 -6.20 -2.80 -7.32
CA ILE A 4 -5.33 -2.72 -6.16
C ILE A 4 -4.96 -4.07 -5.54
N LEU A 5 -5.81 -5.11 -5.67
CA LEU A 5 -5.55 -6.43 -5.09
C LEU A 5 -4.71 -7.35 -6.01
N ASN A 6 -4.33 -6.88 -7.20
CA ASN A 6 -3.52 -7.64 -8.14
C ASN A 6 -2.15 -6.98 -8.33
N PRO A 7 -1.05 -7.56 -7.79
CA PRO A 7 0.29 -7.01 -7.92
C PRO A 7 0.77 -6.80 -9.36
N GLN A 8 0.26 -7.58 -10.31
CA GLN A 8 0.61 -7.40 -11.73
C GLN A 8 0.10 -6.07 -12.30
N LYS A 9 -0.85 -5.43 -11.61
CA LYS A 9 -1.42 -4.12 -11.98
C LYS A 9 -0.82 -2.98 -11.16
N TRP A 10 0.22 -3.21 -10.36
CA TRP A 10 0.90 -2.17 -9.58
C TRP A 10 1.94 -1.44 -10.43
N HIS A 11 1.46 -0.75 -11.45
CA HIS A 11 2.22 0.16 -12.31
C HIS A 11 1.32 1.33 -12.73
N CYS A 12 1.91 2.47 -13.03
CA CYS A 12 1.16 3.62 -13.53
C CYS A 12 0.58 3.31 -14.91
N VAL A 13 -0.71 3.56 -15.11
CA VAL A 13 -1.37 3.31 -16.40
C VAL A 13 -0.90 4.25 -17.52
N ASP A 14 -0.35 5.41 -17.18
CA ASP A 14 0.05 6.44 -18.15
C ASP A 14 1.53 6.33 -18.55
N CYS A 15 2.44 6.14 -17.59
CA CYS A 15 3.89 6.10 -17.84
C CYS A 15 4.55 4.74 -17.54
N ASN A 16 3.79 3.75 -17.08
CA ASN A 16 4.26 2.38 -16.83
C ASN A 16 5.36 2.22 -15.78
N THR A 17 5.71 3.28 -15.03
CA THR A 17 6.61 3.16 -13.88
C THR A 17 6.01 2.24 -12.82
N THR A 18 6.88 1.59 -12.05
CA THR A 18 6.54 0.79 -10.86
C THR A 18 7.01 1.47 -9.57
N GLU A 19 7.54 2.70 -9.67
CA GLU A 19 8.00 3.50 -8.54
C GLU A 19 6.90 4.44 -8.04
N SER A 20 6.74 4.54 -6.72
CA SER A 20 5.72 5.37 -6.04
C SER A 20 4.34 5.19 -6.66
N ILE A 21 3.72 4.02 -6.42
CA ILE A 21 2.50 3.61 -7.13
C ILE A 21 1.29 3.77 -6.23
N TRP A 22 0.40 4.68 -6.63
CA TRP A 22 -0.77 5.09 -5.89
C TRP A 22 -2.03 4.52 -6.55
N ALA A 23 -2.72 3.64 -5.83
CA ALA A 23 -4.01 3.11 -6.23
C ALA A 23 -5.14 3.97 -5.64
N CYS A 24 -6.06 4.41 -6.49
CA CYS A 24 -7.23 5.16 -6.07
C CYS A 24 -8.15 4.28 -5.20
N LEU A 25 -8.67 4.80 -4.09
CA LEU A 25 -9.61 4.07 -3.24
C LEU A 25 -11.08 4.23 -3.67
N SER A 26 -11.36 5.09 -4.66
CA SER A 26 -12.70 5.30 -5.21
C SER A 26 -12.95 4.53 -6.51
N CYS A 27 -11.90 4.18 -7.25
CA CYS A 27 -12.02 3.46 -8.53
C CYS A 27 -10.79 2.59 -8.83
N PRO A 28 -10.81 1.74 -9.87
CA PRO A 28 -9.68 0.87 -10.22
C PRO A 28 -8.45 1.58 -10.85
N HIS A 29 -8.33 2.90 -10.78
CA HIS A 29 -7.20 3.61 -11.39
C HIS A 29 -5.93 3.49 -10.54
N VAL A 30 -4.78 3.31 -11.19
CA VAL A 30 -3.44 3.20 -10.56
C VAL A 30 -2.48 4.12 -11.29
N ALA A 31 -1.82 5.00 -10.55
CA ALA A 31 -0.98 6.06 -11.12
C ALA A 31 0.28 6.30 -10.29
N CYS A 32 1.29 6.94 -10.89
CA CYS A 32 2.52 7.30 -10.19
C CYS A 32 2.31 8.54 -9.30
N GLY A 33 3.13 8.64 -8.26
CA GLY A 33 3.08 9.71 -7.27
C GLY A 33 3.54 11.06 -7.80
N ARG A 34 3.44 12.08 -6.93
CA ARG A 34 3.75 13.48 -7.25
C ARG A 34 5.21 13.73 -7.65
N TYR A 35 6.13 12.94 -7.09
CA TYR A 35 7.57 13.12 -7.36
C TYR A 35 8.06 12.31 -8.57
N ILE A 36 7.15 11.71 -9.34
CA ILE A 36 7.43 11.04 -10.61
C ILE A 36 6.89 11.91 -11.76
N GLU A 37 5.66 11.67 -12.20
CA GLU A 37 5.00 12.41 -13.29
C GLU A 37 3.62 12.93 -12.88
N GLU A 38 3.30 12.92 -11.57
CA GLU A 38 2.07 13.49 -10.99
C GLU A 38 0.74 12.90 -11.52
N HIS A 39 0.76 11.73 -12.18
CA HIS A 39 -0.47 11.13 -12.74
C HIS A 39 -1.56 10.87 -11.70
N ALA A 40 -1.20 10.56 -10.45
CA ALA A 40 -2.21 10.41 -9.38
C ALA A 40 -2.88 11.74 -8.99
N LEU A 41 -2.15 12.86 -9.06
CA LEU A 41 -2.70 14.21 -8.86
C LEU A 41 -3.61 14.60 -10.03
N LYS A 42 -3.18 14.34 -11.27
CA LYS A 42 -3.98 14.57 -12.47
C LYS A 42 -5.29 13.78 -12.42
N HIS A 43 -5.22 12.50 -12.05
CA HIS A 43 -6.41 11.66 -11.86
C HIS A 43 -7.38 12.24 -10.82
N PHE A 44 -6.89 12.76 -9.69
CA PHE A 44 -7.74 13.46 -8.73
C PHE A 44 -8.41 14.70 -9.34
N GLN A 45 -7.66 15.52 -10.09
CA GLN A 45 -8.21 16.73 -10.73
C GLN A 45 -9.31 16.42 -11.74
N GLU A 46 -9.20 15.30 -12.47
CA GLU A 46 -10.18 14.88 -13.49
C GLU A 46 -11.40 14.17 -12.90
N SER A 47 -11.20 13.33 -11.89
CA SER A 47 -12.25 12.45 -11.35
C SER A 47 -12.84 12.91 -10.01
N SER A 48 -12.19 13.86 -9.33
CA SER A 48 -12.50 14.25 -7.95
C SER A 48 -12.44 13.11 -6.94
N HIS A 49 -11.66 12.05 -7.20
CA HIS A 49 -11.45 10.94 -6.27
C HIS A 49 -10.38 11.28 -5.22
N PRO A 50 -10.76 11.48 -3.94
CA PRO A 50 -9.92 12.22 -3.00
C PRO A 50 -8.79 11.40 -2.38
N VAL A 51 -8.90 10.08 -2.31
CA VAL A 51 -7.98 9.24 -1.53
C VAL A 51 -7.29 8.19 -2.41
N ALA A 52 -5.98 8.06 -2.23
CA ALA A 52 -5.18 7.00 -2.82
C ALA A 52 -4.24 6.36 -1.79
N LEU A 53 -3.92 5.09 -1.99
CA LEU A 53 -2.98 4.31 -1.18
C LEU A 53 -1.75 3.93 -2.03
N GLU A 54 -0.56 4.16 -1.50
CA GLU A 54 0.70 3.72 -2.10
C GLU A 54 0.94 2.24 -1.77
N VAL A 55 1.07 1.40 -2.80
CA VAL A 55 1.01 -0.07 -2.67
C VAL A 55 2.32 -0.72 -2.18
N ASN A 56 3.43 0.01 -2.12
CA ASN A 56 4.71 -0.51 -1.66
C ASN A 56 4.93 -0.24 -0.17
N GLU A 57 4.64 0.97 0.28
CA GLU A 57 4.92 1.51 1.62
C GLU A 57 3.65 1.67 2.46
N MET A 58 2.47 1.43 1.87
CA MET A 58 1.17 1.47 2.55
C MET A 58 0.79 2.85 3.07
N TYR A 59 1.40 3.90 2.51
CA TYR A 59 1.02 5.29 2.75
C TYR A 59 -0.36 5.57 2.17
N VAL A 60 -1.13 6.43 2.84
CA VAL A 60 -2.42 6.88 2.33
C VAL A 60 -2.39 8.40 2.27
N PHE A 61 -2.81 8.96 1.14
CA PHE A 61 -2.83 10.39 0.91
C PHE A 61 -4.22 10.84 0.50
N CYS A 62 -4.68 11.94 1.09
CA CYS A 62 -5.91 12.60 0.70
C CYS A 62 -5.58 13.86 -0.10
N TYR A 63 -5.86 13.84 -1.41
CA TYR A 63 -5.69 14.97 -2.31
C TYR A 63 -6.61 16.16 -1.99
N PHE A 64 -7.77 15.90 -1.39
CA PHE A 64 -8.66 16.97 -0.97
C PHE A 64 -8.14 17.71 0.28
N CYS A 65 -7.56 16.98 1.24
CA CYS A 65 -6.97 17.58 2.44
C CYS A 65 -5.54 18.08 2.23
N ASP A 66 -4.92 17.67 1.11
CA ASP A 66 -3.50 17.83 0.82
C ASP A 66 -2.60 17.35 1.97
N ASP A 67 -2.93 16.20 2.56
CA ASP A 67 -2.22 15.63 3.71
C ASP A 67 -2.26 14.09 3.72
N TYR A 68 -1.32 13.50 4.44
CA TYR A 68 -1.28 12.06 4.68
C TYR A 68 -2.36 11.64 5.68
N VAL A 69 -3.02 10.52 5.40
CA VAL A 69 -4.04 9.93 6.27
C VAL A 69 -3.37 8.93 7.20
N LEU A 70 -3.08 9.39 8.41
CA LEU A 70 -2.44 8.60 9.47
C LEU A 70 -3.45 7.77 10.27
N ASN A 71 -4.58 8.40 10.63
CA ASN A 71 -5.61 7.77 11.43
C ASN A 71 -6.54 6.90 10.58
N ASP A 72 -7.07 5.86 11.21
CA ASP A 72 -8.12 5.03 10.63
C ASP A 72 -9.52 5.54 10.99
N ASN A 73 -10.53 5.02 10.30
CA ASN A 73 -11.91 5.20 10.71
C ASN A 73 -12.28 4.22 11.86
N ALA A 74 -13.48 4.39 12.43
CA ALA A 74 -13.95 3.55 13.53
C ALA A 74 -14.07 2.06 13.17
N THR A 75 -14.25 1.75 11.89
CA THR A 75 -14.35 0.38 11.37
C THR A 75 -12.96 -0.29 11.24
N GLY A 76 -11.89 0.48 11.10
CA GLY A 76 -10.55 -0.03 10.88
C GLY A 76 -10.27 -0.40 9.41
N ASP A 77 -10.92 0.26 8.46
CA ASP A 77 -10.85 -0.11 7.05
C ASP A 77 -9.44 0.05 6.46
N LEU A 78 -8.71 1.11 6.83
CA LEU A 78 -7.34 1.29 6.34
C LEU A 78 -6.40 0.24 6.92
N LYS A 79 -6.56 -0.12 8.20
CA LYS A 79 -5.79 -1.18 8.84
C LYS A 79 -6.01 -2.51 8.13
N LEU A 80 -7.27 -2.88 7.88
CA LEU A 80 -7.60 -4.10 7.14
C LEU A 80 -7.01 -4.09 5.73
N LEU A 81 -7.14 -2.98 5.01
CA LEU A 81 -6.60 -2.82 3.66
C LEU A 81 -5.07 -2.95 3.65
N ARG A 82 -4.37 -2.25 4.54
CA ARG A 82 -2.91 -2.32 4.68
C ARG A 82 -2.45 -3.74 4.99
N SER A 83 -3.09 -4.42 5.95
CA SER A 83 -2.77 -5.83 6.27
C SER A 83 -2.98 -6.76 5.08
N THR A 84 -4.06 -6.57 4.31
CA THR A 84 -4.36 -7.37 3.12
C THR A 84 -3.32 -7.17 2.03
N LEU A 85 -2.95 -5.92 1.72
CA LEU A 85 -1.96 -5.60 0.69
C LEU A 85 -0.56 -6.05 1.08
N SER A 86 -0.19 -5.94 2.36
CA SER A 86 1.07 -6.47 2.88
C SER A 86 1.16 -7.99 2.74
N ALA A 87 0.07 -8.72 3.00
CA ALA A 87 0.01 -10.16 2.80
C ALA A 87 0.10 -10.55 1.32
N ILE A 88 -0.52 -9.78 0.42
CA ILE A 88 -0.42 -9.99 -1.03
C ILE A 88 1.03 -9.75 -1.49
N LYS A 89 1.67 -8.69 -1.01
CA LYS A 89 3.06 -8.34 -1.32
C LYS A 89 4.04 -9.41 -0.81
N SER A 90 3.77 -10.07 0.31
CA SER A 90 4.63 -11.14 0.84
C SER A 90 4.35 -12.52 0.21
N GLN A 91 3.23 -12.72 -0.46
CA GLN A 91 2.91 -13.99 -1.15
C GLN A 91 3.60 -14.14 -2.50
N SER A 92 4.13 -13.06 -3.09
CA SER A 92 4.84 -13.13 -4.38
C SER A 92 6.23 -13.77 -4.33
N TYR A 93 6.63 -14.35 -3.19
CA TYR A 93 7.95 -15.00 -3.01
C TYR A 93 7.99 -16.50 -3.34
N HIS A 94 6.90 -17.15 -3.75
CA HIS A 94 6.98 -18.58 -4.11
C HIS A 94 6.31 -18.90 -5.44
N CYS A 95 7.14 -19.12 -6.46
CA CYS A 95 6.80 -19.88 -7.65
C CYS A 95 6.16 -21.20 -7.23
N THR A 96 4.85 -21.36 -7.44
CA THR A 96 4.19 -22.66 -7.38
C THR A 96 4.71 -23.49 -8.55
N THR A 97 5.66 -24.39 -8.27
CA THR A 97 5.99 -25.44 -9.23
C THR A 97 4.76 -26.32 -9.41
N ARG A 98 4.47 -26.57 -10.68
CA ARG A 98 3.42 -27.43 -11.24
C ARG A 98 3.29 -28.76 -10.49
N SER A 99 2.35 -28.88 -9.55
CA SER A 99 1.55 -30.09 -9.27
C SER A 99 0.63 -29.83 -8.08
N GLY A 100 -0.68 -29.87 -8.31
CA GLY A 100 -1.70 -29.59 -7.30
C GLY A 100 -1.76 -30.61 -6.16
N ARG A 101 -0.89 -30.46 -5.16
CA ARG A 101 -1.07 -31.07 -3.83
C ARG A 101 -0.77 -30.02 -2.76
N VAL A 102 -1.80 -29.67 -2.00
CA VAL A 102 -1.64 -28.90 -0.76
C VAL A 102 -0.91 -29.81 0.23
N LEU A 103 0.38 -29.54 0.46
CA LEU A 103 1.10 -30.09 1.60
C LEU A 103 0.89 -29.15 2.78
N ARG A 104 0.21 -29.66 3.82
CA ARG A 104 0.23 -29.03 5.14
C ARG A 104 1.67 -28.92 5.60
N SER A 105 2.09 -27.74 6.02
CA SER A 105 3.39 -27.52 6.63
C SER A 105 3.48 -28.37 7.90
N VAL A 106 4.47 -29.28 7.92
CA VAL A 106 4.85 -29.99 9.13
C VAL A 106 5.54 -28.98 10.04
N GLY A 107 5.08 -28.83 11.27
CA GLY A 107 5.73 -28.00 12.25
C GLY A 107 7.08 -28.60 12.60
N THR A 108 8.16 -27.89 12.29
CA THR A 108 9.40 -28.05 13.04
C THR A 108 9.33 -27.04 14.17
N SER A 109 9.17 -27.58 15.37
CA SER A 109 9.42 -26.91 16.64
C SER A 109 10.71 -26.10 16.57
N ASP A 110 10.58 -24.78 16.55
CA ASP A 110 11.60 -23.88 17.05
C ASP A 110 10.88 -22.90 17.98
N ASP A 111 11.11 -23.09 19.28
CA ASP A 111 10.61 -22.24 20.35
C ASP A 111 11.41 -20.93 20.31
N SER A 112 10.91 -19.94 19.58
CA SER A 112 11.33 -18.54 19.74
C SER A 112 10.19 -17.57 19.40
N ASP A 113 9.55 -17.11 20.48
CA ASP A 113 8.91 -15.81 20.67
C ASP A 113 7.90 -15.29 19.62
N PHE A 114 6.63 -15.62 19.88
CA PHE A 114 5.44 -14.94 19.37
C PHE A 114 5.25 -13.54 20.00
N LEU A 115 6.19 -12.63 19.81
CA LEU A 115 6.05 -11.20 20.15
C LEU A 115 6.64 -10.31 19.05
N HIS A 116 6.13 -10.39 17.81
CA HIS A 116 6.68 -9.59 16.71
C HIS A 116 5.66 -8.97 15.75
N ASP A 117 4.38 -8.81 16.13
CA ASP A 117 3.39 -8.13 15.28
C ASP A 117 3.18 -6.65 15.68
N GLY A 118 3.38 -6.33 16.95
CA GLY A 118 3.22 -4.97 17.49
C GLY A 118 4.39 -4.02 17.19
N ALA A 119 5.63 -4.54 17.14
CA ALA A 119 6.82 -3.71 16.94
C ALA A 119 6.99 -3.29 15.48
N GLN A 120 6.77 -4.20 14.52
CA GLN A 120 6.80 -3.88 13.09
C GLN A 120 5.72 -2.87 12.70
N SER A 121 4.51 -3.03 13.22
CA SER A 121 3.42 -2.09 12.95
C SER A 121 3.67 -0.71 13.57
N LEU A 122 4.30 -0.63 14.74
CA LEU A 122 4.68 0.64 15.38
C LEU A 122 5.80 1.34 14.60
N LEU A 123 6.88 0.64 14.26
CA LEU A 123 7.99 1.19 13.48
C LEU A 123 7.54 1.67 12.09
N GLN A 124 6.67 0.90 11.43
CA GLN A 124 6.09 1.29 10.15
C GLN A 124 5.18 2.52 10.31
N ASN A 125 4.44 2.66 11.41
CA ASN A 125 3.68 3.90 11.70
C ASN A 125 4.60 5.10 11.96
N GLU A 126 5.74 4.91 12.64
CA GLU A 126 6.72 5.97 12.88
C GLU A 126 7.36 6.47 11.57
N ASP A 127 7.74 5.55 10.67
CA ASP A 127 8.25 5.88 9.34
C ASP A 127 7.19 6.59 8.47
N GLN A 128 5.92 6.16 8.57
CA GLN A 128 4.77 6.85 7.96
C GLN A 128 4.61 8.28 8.46
N MET A 129 4.71 8.51 9.78
CA MET A 129 4.65 9.86 10.35
C MET A 129 5.84 10.71 9.94
N TYR A 130 7.07 10.16 9.95
CA TYR A 130 8.26 10.93 9.61
C TYR A 130 8.27 11.35 8.13
N THR A 131 7.90 10.43 7.24
CA THR A 131 7.73 10.70 5.81
C THR A 131 6.65 11.77 5.58
N ALA A 132 5.48 11.63 6.21
CA ALA A 132 4.42 12.64 6.14
C ALA A 132 4.89 14.03 6.60
N LEU A 133 5.61 14.10 7.73
CA LEU A 133 6.17 15.34 8.27
C LEU A 133 7.26 15.92 7.37
N TRP A 134 8.08 15.08 6.74
CA TRP A 134 9.12 15.50 5.81
C TRP A 134 8.52 16.14 4.56
N HIS A 135 7.47 15.54 3.99
CA HIS A 135 6.76 16.11 2.85
C HIS A 135 6.07 17.43 3.21
N ARG A 136 5.47 17.53 4.40
CA ARG A 136 4.81 18.76 4.89
C ARG A 136 5.78 19.94 5.06
N ARG A 137 7.05 19.68 5.35
CA ARG A 137 8.09 20.72 5.55
C ARG A 137 8.75 21.21 4.25
N ARG A 138 8.61 20.48 3.14
CA ARG A 138 9.19 20.86 1.82
C ARG A 138 8.23 21.64 0.92
N ILE A 139 6.98 21.88 1.37
CA ILE A 139 5.95 22.64 0.63
C ILE A 139 5.87 24.12 1.12
N LEU A 140 6.77 24.56 2.00
CA LEU A 140 6.95 25.97 2.39
C LEU A 140 8.19 26.60 1.75
#